data_AF-A0A1B8CVZ4-F1
#
_entry.id   AF-A0A1B8CVZ4-F1
#
_cell.length_a   1.000
_cell.length_b   1.000
_cell.length_c   1.000
_cell.angle_alpha   90.00
_cell.angle_beta   90.00
_cell.angle_gamma   90.00
#
_symmetry.space_group_name_H-M   'P 1'
#
loop_
_entity.id
_entity.type
_entity.pdbx_description
1 polymer ?
#
loop_
_entity_poly.entity_id
_entity_poly.type
_entity_poly.pdbx_seq_one_letter_code
_entity_poly.pdbx_strand_id
1 'polypeptide(L)'
;MKTLIDEANALFTPSSSSGPAPFGIGFLLITDPSPTETRNTVWLFPAASPDTIAQWTTSLRSLPAPPKIWLQVGTKAQALSYAKLCQPDVLVLQGTDAGGHGLAASASIVALVPETTEAILDAGWNIPVIAAGGIARWSRGTSATVLGADGVAMGTRFLACPEAKIARGYQDAVLVASDGGVNT
;
A
#
# COMPACT_ATOMS: atom_id res chain seq x y z
N MET A 1 -7.82 25.65 -10.04
CA MET A 1 -6.86 24.62 -9.58
C MET A 1 -6.08 25.07 -8.36
N LYS A 2 -5.56 26.30 -8.32
CA LYS A 2 -4.92 26.91 -7.14
C LYS A 2 -5.85 26.96 -5.91
N THR A 3 -7.11 27.37 -6.10
CA THR A 3 -8.14 27.44 -5.05
C THR A 3 -8.48 26.10 -4.39
N LEU A 4 -8.53 25.01 -5.16
CA LEU A 4 -8.80 23.66 -4.61
C LEU A 4 -7.60 23.09 -3.83
N ILE A 5 -6.38 23.50 -4.19
CA ILE A 5 -5.16 23.14 -3.46
C ILE A 5 -5.08 23.95 -2.16
N ASP A 6 -5.43 25.24 -2.20
CA ASP A 6 -5.45 26.11 -1.02
C ASP A 6 -6.53 25.66 -0.01
N GLU A 7 -7.72 25.24 -0.50
CA GLU A 7 -8.78 24.64 0.33
C GLU A 7 -8.39 23.28 0.92
N ALA A 8 -7.71 22.42 0.15
CA ALA A 8 -7.19 21.16 0.67
C ALA A 8 -6.10 21.40 1.72
N ASN A 9 -5.20 22.36 1.50
CA ASN A 9 -4.15 22.73 2.46
C ASN A 9 -4.74 23.29 3.76
N ALA A 10 -5.85 24.01 3.70
CA ALA A 10 -6.54 24.50 4.90
C ALA A 10 -7.07 23.35 5.78
N LEU A 11 -7.46 22.21 5.18
CA LEU A 11 -7.84 20.98 5.89
C LEU A 11 -6.65 20.23 6.50
N PHE A 12 -5.41 20.53 6.05
CA PHE A 12 -4.16 19.97 6.58
C PHE A 12 -3.48 20.89 7.59
N THR A 13 -4.06 22.05 7.93
CA THR A 13 -3.58 22.86 9.05
C THR A 13 -3.78 22.04 10.33
N PRO A 14 -2.71 21.61 11.02
CA PRO A 14 -2.87 20.73 12.17
C PRO A 14 -3.67 21.48 13.24
N SER A 15 -4.88 21.03 13.55
CA SER A 15 -5.44 21.31 14.88
C SER A 15 -4.44 20.78 15.89
N SER A 16 -4.13 21.53 16.93
CA SER A 16 -3.13 21.21 17.97
C SER A 16 -3.50 19.99 18.83
N SER A 17 -4.01 18.90 18.24
CA SER A 17 -4.21 17.63 18.90
C SER A 17 -2.86 16.93 19.01
N SER A 18 -2.51 16.53 20.23
CA SER A 18 -1.27 15.84 20.59
C SER A 18 -1.20 14.39 20.09
N GLY A 19 -1.93 14.06 19.03
CA GLY A 19 -1.99 12.72 18.43
C GLY A 19 -1.33 12.69 17.05
N PRO A 20 -0.90 11.52 16.56
CA PRO A 20 -0.43 11.39 15.19
C PRO A 20 -1.52 11.83 14.21
N ALA A 21 -1.12 12.51 13.14
CA ALA A 21 -2.03 12.92 12.06
C ALA A 21 -2.81 11.69 11.53
N PRO A 22 -4.05 11.85 11.05
CA PRO A 22 -4.88 10.73 10.58
C PRO A 22 -4.36 10.09 9.28
N PHE A 23 -3.17 10.48 8.81
CA PHE A 23 -2.49 9.95 7.65
C PHE A 23 -0.98 9.83 7.92
N GLY A 24 -0.37 8.77 7.40
CA GLY A 24 1.07 8.57 7.41
C GLY A 24 1.61 8.47 5.97
N ILE A 25 2.81 8.98 5.74
CA ILE A 25 3.52 8.83 4.46
C ILE A 25 4.64 7.81 4.68
N GLY A 26 4.57 6.68 3.98
CA GLY A 26 5.63 5.67 3.93
C GLY A 26 6.34 5.71 2.58
N PHE A 27 7.67 5.57 2.57
CA PHE A 27 8.47 5.48 1.35
C PHE A 27 8.87 4.04 1.07
N LEU A 28 8.58 3.56 -0.14
CA LEU A 28 9.12 2.30 -0.65
C LEU A 28 10.51 2.58 -1.24
N LEU A 29 11.55 1.98 -0.66
CA LEU A 29 12.91 2.08 -1.19
C LEU A 29 13.26 0.80 -1.95
N ILE A 30 13.65 0.95 -3.22
CA ILE A 30 13.91 -0.15 -4.17
C ILE A 30 15.41 -0.52 -4.21
N THR A 31 16.26 0.11 -3.39
CA THR A 31 17.71 -0.14 -3.32
C THR A 31 18.17 -0.52 -1.92
N ASP A 32 19.36 -1.13 -1.82
CA ASP A 32 20.01 -1.60 -0.59
C ASP A 32 19.91 -0.54 0.53
N PRO A 33 19.15 -0.83 1.62
CA PRO A 33 19.02 0.07 2.73
C PRO A 33 20.23 -0.13 3.64
N SER A 34 21.18 0.80 3.60
CA SER A 34 22.19 0.85 4.66
C SER A 34 21.49 0.85 6.03
N PRO A 35 21.92 0.02 7.00
CA PRO A 35 21.20 -0.29 8.25
C PRO A 35 21.13 0.87 9.28
N THR A 36 21.41 2.10 8.86
CA THR A 36 21.50 3.29 9.73
C THR A 36 20.16 3.97 10.01
N GLU A 37 19.11 3.67 9.25
CA GLU A 37 17.75 4.12 9.58
C GLU A 37 17.03 3.03 10.39
N THR A 38 16.69 3.33 11.64
CA THR A 38 15.81 2.49 12.46
C THR A 38 14.46 2.35 11.77
N ARG A 39 14.23 1.24 11.06
CA ARG A 39 12.98 1.01 10.34
C ARG A 39 11.97 0.36 11.26
N ASN A 40 10.92 1.11 11.60
CA ASN A 40 9.79 0.59 12.36
C ASN A 40 8.86 -0.32 11.53
N THR A 41 9.10 -0.46 10.22
CA THR A 41 8.22 -1.21 9.31
C THR A 41 8.99 -1.80 8.13
N VAL A 42 8.65 -3.02 7.73
CA VAL A 42 9.12 -3.70 6.52
C VAL A 42 7.90 -4.06 5.67
N TRP A 43 7.97 -3.75 4.38
CA TRP A 43 6.98 -4.12 3.37
C TRP A 43 7.51 -5.29 2.55
N LEU A 44 6.84 -6.43 2.62
CA LEU A 44 7.19 -7.64 1.87
C LEU A 44 6.31 -7.77 0.62
N PHE A 45 6.96 -7.80 -0.54
CA PHE A 45 6.35 -8.12 -1.83
C PHE A 45 6.51 -9.62 -2.11
N PRO A 46 5.42 -10.38 -2.33
CA PRO A 46 5.50 -11.84 -2.45
C PRO A 46 5.90 -12.24 -3.88
N ALA A 47 7.18 -12.09 -4.21
CA ALA A 47 7.78 -12.80 -5.35
C ALA A 47 8.23 -14.22 -4.97
N ALA A 48 8.15 -14.58 -3.69
CA ALA A 48 8.62 -15.84 -3.14
C ALA A 48 7.46 -16.75 -2.67
N SER A 49 7.74 -18.04 -2.49
CA SER A 49 6.75 -19.01 -2.01
C SER A 49 6.24 -18.65 -0.60
N PRO A 50 5.05 -19.14 -0.20
CA PRO A 50 4.53 -18.86 1.13
C PRO A 50 5.47 -19.25 2.27
N ASP A 51 6.19 -20.36 2.12
CA ASP A 51 7.16 -20.83 3.11
C ASP A 51 8.35 -19.87 3.26
N THR A 52 8.84 -19.30 2.16
CA THR A 52 9.93 -18.31 2.21
C THR A 52 9.48 -17.05 2.95
N ILE A 53 8.26 -16.56 2.68
CA ILE A 53 7.72 -15.40 3.41
C ILE A 53 7.51 -15.73 4.90
N ALA A 54 7.05 -16.94 5.23
CA ALA A 54 6.94 -17.39 6.62
C ALA A 54 8.30 -17.44 7.34
N GLN A 55 9.34 -17.91 6.65
CA GLN A 55 10.71 -17.90 7.18
C GLN A 55 11.20 -16.48 7.43
N TRP A 56 11.04 -15.58 6.46
CA TRP A 56 11.45 -14.18 6.60
C TRP A 56 10.71 -13.46 7.73
N THR A 57 9.39 -13.63 7.82
CA THR A 57 8.61 -13.02 8.91
C THR A 57 9.01 -13.56 10.27
N THR A 58 9.34 -14.84 10.39
CA THR A 58 9.89 -15.44 11.62
C THR A 58 11.24 -14.81 11.98
N SER A 59 12.16 -14.69 11.02
CA SER A 59 13.47 -14.06 11.24
C SER A 59 13.34 -12.59 11.64
N LEU A 60 12.48 -11.81 10.97
CA LEU A 60 12.24 -10.39 11.30
C LEU A 60 11.71 -10.23 12.73
N ARG A 61 10.85 -11.14 13.19
CA ARG A 61 10.32 -11.13 14.56
C ARG A 61 11.35 -11.51 15.63
N SER A 62 12.39 -12.25 15.27
CA SER A 62 13.48 -12.60 16.19
C SER A 62 14.49 -11.48 16.45
N LEU A 63 14.38 -10.35 15.73
CA LEU A 63 15.29 -9.21 15.91
C LEU A 63 15.07 -8.54 17.28
N PRO A 64 16.11 -7.92 17.87
CA PRO A 64 15.99 -7.23 19.16
C PRO A 64 14.93 -6.12 19.19
N ALA A 65 14.71 -5.48 18.04
CA ALA A 65 13.64 -4.51 17.81
C ALA A 65 12.88 -4.94 16.54
N PRO A 66 11.85 -5.78 16.65
CA PRO A 66 11.17 -6.34 15.49
C PRO A 66 10.35 -5.24 14.78
N PRO A 67 10.47 -5.11 13.45
CA PRO A 67 9.69 -4.14 12.69
C PRO A 67 8.23 -4.60 12.55
N LYS A 68 7.34 -3.65 12.28
CA LYS A 68 6.00 -3.96 11.77
C LYS A 68 6.09 -4.59 10.39
N ILE A 69 5.29 -5.62 10.13
CA ILE A 69 5.34 -6.39 8.89
C ILE A 69 4.10 -6.09 8.06
N TRP A 70 4.31 -5.46 6.92
CA TRP A 70 3.28 -5.22 5.92
C TRP A 70 3.47 -6.23 4.80
N LEU A 71 2.41 -6.93 4.41
CA LEU A 71 2.50 -8.02 3.44
C LEU A 71 1.54 -7.76 2.29
N GLN A 72 2.10 -7.63 1.10
CA GLN A 72 1.32 -7.37 -0.10
C GLN A 72 0.75 -8.67 -0.68
N VAL A 73 -0.49 -8.66 -1.14
CA VAL A 73 -1.18 -9.83 -1.72
C VAL A 73 -2.11 -9.41 -2.85
N GLY A 74 -2.40 -10.34 -3.77
CA GLY A 74 -3.28 -10.08 -4.93
C GLY A 74 -4.52 -10.96 -4.96
N THR A 75 -4.64 -11.92 -4.04
CA THR A 75 -5.77 -12.84 -4.00
C THR A 75 -6.21 -13.09 -2.57
N LYS A 76 -7.51 -13.36 -2.37
CA LYS A 76 -8.06 -13.82 -1.10
C LYS A 76 -7.32 -15.05 -0.56
N ALA A 77 -7.03 -16.02 -1.42
CA ALA A 77 -6.36 -17.26 -1.02
C ALA A 77 -4.96 -17.00 -0.43
N GLN A 78 -4.19 -16.11 -1.05
CA GLN A 78 -2.90 -15.66 -0.49
C GLN A 78 -3.09 -14.91 0.84
N ALA A 79 -4.06 -14.00 0.91
CA ALA A 79 -4.34 -13.24 2.13
C ALA A 79 -4.64 -14.16 3.32
N LEU A 80 -5.53 -15.15 3.16
CA LEU A 80 -5.86 -16.13 4.19
C LEU A 80 -4.66 -17.00 4.57
N SER A 81 -3.89 -17.44 3.58
CA SER A 81 -2.67 -18.23 3.81
C SER A 81 -1.64 -17.45 4.63
N TYR A 82 -1.39 -16.19 4.29
CA TYR A 82 -0.45 -15.35 5.01
C TYR A 82 -0.96 -14.86 6.36
N ALA A 83 -2.27 -14.60 6.51
CA ALA A 83 -2.85 -14.32 7.82
C ALA A 83 -2.58 -15.47 8.79
N LYS A 84 -2.71 -16.72 8.32
CA LYS A 84 -2.41 -17.92 9.10
C LYS A 84 -0.92 -18.14 9.36
N LEU A 85 -0.10 -18.12 8.31
CA LEU A 85 1.32 -18.50 8.39
C LEU A 85 2.21 -17.39 8.93
N CYS A 86 1.89 -16.15 8.57
CA CYS A 86 2.76 -15.00 8.77
C CYS A 86 2.17 -13.99 9.77
N GLN A 87 0.85 -13.97 10.01
CA GLN A 87 0.19 -13.03 10.93
C GLN A 87 0.67 -11.57 10.74
N PRO A 88 0.60 -11.00 9.53
CA PRO A 88 1.15 -9.67 9.26
C PRO A 88 0.45 -8.60 10.11
N ASP A 89 1.16 -7.50 10.41
CA ASP A 89 0.56 -6.34 11.07
C ASP A 89 -0.40 -5.60 10.15
N VAL A 90 -0.18 -5.66 8.83
CA VAL A 90 -1.02 -5.04 7.78
C VAL A 90 -1.01 -5.90 6.53
N LEU A 91 -2.17 -6.06 5.90
CA LEU A 91 -2.29 -6.60 4.54
C LEU A 91 -2.39 -5.47 3.53
N VAL A 92 -1.58 -5.52 2.48
CA VAL A 92 -1.69 -4.60 1.34
C VAL A 92 -2.30 -5.34 0.16
N LEU A 93 -3.56 -5.03 -0.17
CA LEU A 93 -4.28 -5.65 -1.27
C LEU A 93 -3.96 -4.91 -2.56
N GLN A 94 -3.05 -5.46 -3.36
CA GLN A 94 -2.68 -4.90 -4.66
C GLN A 94 -3.62 -5.44 -5.74
N GLY A 95 -4.47 -4.57 -6.26
CA GLY A 95 -5.30 -4.88 -7.43
C GLY A 95 -4.53 -4.82 -8.74
N THR A 96 -5.13 -5.33 -9.81
CA THR A 96 -4.60 -5.21 -11.18
C THR A 96 -4.49 -3.76 -11.66
N ASP A 97 -5.18 -2.83 -10.99
CA ASP A 97 -5.14 -1.39 -11.29
C ASP A 97 -3.79 -0.73 -10.89
N ALA A 98 -2.88 -1.48 -10.28
CA ALA A 98 -1.57 -1.00 -9.82
C ALA A 98 -0.50 -1.17 -10.90
N GLY A 99 0.22 -0.10 -11.20
CA GLY A 99 1.39 -0.16 -12.08
C GLY A 99 2.60 -0.86 -11.45
N GLY A 100 3.62 -1.14 -12.28
CA GLY A 100 4.86 -1.81 -11.88
C GLY A 100 4.83 -3.32 -12.15
N HIS A 101 5.67 -4.08 -11.45
CA HIS A 101 5.62 -5.54 -11.49
C HIS A 101 4.40 -6.01 -10.71
N GLY A 102 3.27 -6.11 -11.41
CA GLY A 102 2.03 -6.65 -10.87
C GLY A 102 2.19 -8.10 -10.40
N LEU A 103 1.24 -8.56 -9.60
CA LEU A 103 1.14 -9.97 -9.26
C LEU A 103 0.62 -10.76 -10.47
N ALA A 104 1.11 -11.99 -10.64
CA ALA A 104 0.74 -12.85 -11.77
C ALA A 104 -0.78 -13.11 -11.87
N ALA A 105 -1.47 -13.06 -10.73
CA ALA A 105 -2.92 -13.09 -10.65
C ALA A 105 -3.40 -12.09 -9.60
N SER A 106 -4.31 -11.21 -9.99
CA SER A 106 -5.04 -10.31 -9.10
C SER A 106 -6.37 -9.91 -9.75
N ALA A 107 -7.30 -9.39 -8.96
CA ALA A 107 -8.50 -8.72 -9.45
C ALA A 107 -8.35 -7.19 -9.28
N SER A 108 -9.25 -6.40 -9.85
CA SER A 108 -9.32 -4.97 -9.51
C SER A 108 -9.61 -4.78 -8.02
N ILE A 109 -9.15 -3.66 -7.43
CA ILE A 109 -9.40 -3.34 -6.01
C ILE A 109 -10.89 -3.35 -5.67
N VAL A 110 -11.76 -3.10 -6.65
CA VAL A 110 -13.22 -3.09 -6.48
C VAL A 110 -13.75 -4.47 -6.06
N ALA A 111 -13.19 -5.55 -6.60
CA ALA A 111 -13.56 -6.91 -6.23
C ALA A 111 -12.66 -7.45 -5.11
N LEU A 112 -11.35 -7.19 -5.19
CA LEU A 112 -10.36 -7.77 -4.30
C LEU A 112 -10.54 -7.31 -2.85
N VAL A 113 -10.76 -6.01 -2.62
CA VAL A 113 -10.82 -5.42 -1.27
C VAL A 113 -11.98 -5.98 -0.45
N PRO A 114 -13.25 -5.89 -0.90
CA PRO A 114 -14.36 -6.38 -0.09
C PRO A 114 -14.28 -7.90 0.12
N GLU A 115 -14.02 -8.68 -0.95
CA GLU A 115 -13.95 -10.15 -0.85
C GLU A 115 -12.89 -10.62 0.14
N THR A 116 -11.71 -9.97 0.13
CA THR A 116 -10.62 -10.35 1.01
C THR A 116 -10.84 -9.87 2.44
N THR A 117 -11.36 -8.66 2.62
CA THR A 117 -11.59 -8.08 3.96
C THR A 117 -12.65 -8.89 4.71
N GLU A 118 -13.77 -9.22 4.04
CA GLU A 118 -14.81 -10.08 4.59
C GLU A 118 -14.24 -11.46 4.97
N ALA A 119 -13.46 -12.09 4.08
CA ALA A 119 -12.89 -13.40 4.35
C ALA A 119 -11.89 -13.41 5.53
N ILE A 120 -11.12 -12.34 5.71
CA ILE A 120 -10.18 -12.17 6.83
C ILE A 120 -10.95 -12.04 8.14
N LEU A 121 -12.04 -11.26 8.16
CA LEU A 121 -12.92 -11.09 9.31
C LEU A 121 -13.65 -12.39 9.66
N ASP A 122 -14.21 -13.09 8.67
CA ASP A 122 -14.90 -14.37 8.83
C ASP A 122 -13.99 -15.45 9.40
N ALA A 123 -12.71 -15.42 9.05
CA ALA A 123 -11.69 -16.30 9.59
C ALA A 123 -11.23 -15.91 11.02
N GLY A 124 -11.77 -14.83 11.60
CA GLY A 124 -11.51 -14.39 12.96
C GLY A 124 -10.25 -13.53 13.12
N TRP A 125 -9.69 -13.01 12.03
CA TRP A 125 -8.54 -12.12 12.09
C TRP A 125 -8.95 -10.66 12.02
N ASN A 126 -8.31 -9.83 12.83
CA ASN A 126 -8.48 -8.37 12.82
C ASN A 126 -7.19 -7.72 12.30
N ILE A 127 -6.91 -7.90 11.01
CA ILE A 127 -5.70 -7.37 10.36
C ILE A 127 -6.12 -6.16 9.51
N PRO A 128 -5.54 -4.96 9.74
CA PRO A 128 -5.79 -3.79 8.93
C PRO A 128 -5.46 -4.01 7.44
N VAL A 129 -6.30 -3.47 6.57
CA VAL A 129 -6.22 -3.63 5.12
C VAL A 129 -5.90 -2.29 4.44
N ILE A 130 -4.87 -2.28 3.60
CA ILE A 130 -4.51 -1.15 2.75
C ILE A 130 -4.79 -1.52 1.29
N ALA A 131 -5.60 -0.72 0.60
CA ALA A 131 -5.84 -0.90 -0.84
C ALA A 131 -4.72 -0.26 -1.66
N ALA A 132 -4.21 -0.97 -2.67
CA ALA A 132 -3.18 -0.48 -3.58
C ALA A 132 -3.57 -0.74 -5.04
N GLY A 133 -3.54 0.32 -5.86
CA GLY A 133 -3.86 0.25 -7.29
C GLY A 133 -4.93 1.25 -7.70
N GLY A 134 -4.73 1.94 -8.81
CA GLY A 134 -5.69 2.91 -9.36
C GLY A 134 -5.97 4.15 -8.50
N ILE A 135 -5.39 4.29 -7.30
CA ILE A 135 -5.69 5.38 -6.37
C ILE A 135 -4.74 6.55 -6.62
N ALA A 136 -5.28 7.69 -7.04
CA ALA A 136 -4.50 8.88 -7.36
C ALA A 136 -5.12 10.20 -6.89
N ARG A 137 -6.30 10.16 -6.25
CA ARG A 137 -7.02 11.33 -5.75
C ARG A 137 -7.93 10.94 -4.60
N TRP A 138 -8.33 11.93 -3.80
CA TRP A 138 -9.12 11.72 -2.59
C TRP A 138 -10.36 10.84 -2.83
N SER A 139 -11.13 11.08 -3.90
CA SER A 139 -12.37 10.35 -4.14
C SER A 139 -12.16 8.86 -4.38
N ARG A 140 -11.04 8.48 -5.03
CA ARG A 140 -10.66 7.07 -5.19
C ARG A 140 -10.20 6.46 -3.86
N GLY A 141 -9.53 7.25 -3.02
CA GLY A 141 -9.20 6.84 -1.66
C GLY A 141 -10.45 6.57 -0.82
N THR A 142 -11.42 7.49 -0.83
CA THR A 142 -12.71 7.32 -0.16
C THR A 142 -13.46 6.08 -0.68
N SER A 143 -13.47 5.83 -1.99
CA SER A 143 -14.06 4.61 -2.54
C SER A 143 -13.39 3.34 -2.00
N ALA A 144 -12.06 3.31 -1.88
CA ALA A 144 -11.36 2.18 -1.29
C ALA A 144 -11.75 1.95 0.18
N THR A 145 -11.94 3.02 0.96
CA THR A 145 -12.42 2.91 2.34
C THR A 145 -13.86 2.39 2.41
N VAL A 146 -14.74 2.84 1.51
CA VAL A 146 -16.11 2.31 1.40
C VAL A 146 -16.11 0.81 1.05
N LEU A 147 -15.13 0.36 0.27
CA LEU A 147 -14.94 -1.06 -0.06
C LEU A 147 -14.41 -1.91 1.11
N GLY A 148 -14.03 -1.29 2.24
CA GLY A 148 -13.55 -1.98 3.43
C GLY A 148 -12.06 -1.82 3.74
N ALA A 149 -11.33 -0.97 3.01
CA ALA A 149 -9.93 -0.70 3.35
C ALA A 149 -9.79 0.33 4.48
N ASP A 150 -8.86 0.09 5.41
CA ASP A 150 -8.49 1.03 6.48
C ASP A 150 -7.59 2.17 5.97
N GLY A 151 -7.04 2.03 4.77
CA GLY A 151 -6.20 3.04 4.14
C GLY A 151 -5.82 2.70 2.71
N VAL A 152 -4.97 3.53 2.12
CA VAL A 152 -4.56 3.39 0.72
C VAL A 152 -3.07 3.58 0.53
N ALA A 153 -2.51 2.83 -0.40
CA ALA A 153 -1.15 3.03 -0.90
C ALA A 153 -1.20 3.56 -2.33
N MET A 154 -0.46 4.64 -2.57
CA MET A 154 -0.35 5.26 -3.89
C MET A 154 1.08 5.11 -4.41
N GLY A 155 1.23 4.67 -5.66
CA GLY A 155 2.51 4.60 -6.35
C GLY A 155 2.61 5.65 -7.44
N THR A 156 1.95 5.40 -8.57
CA THR A 156 1.98 6.27 -9.77
C THR A 156 1.72 7.75 -9.47
N ARG A 157 0.84 8.07 -8.53
CA ARG A 157 0.54 9.45 -8.14
C ARG A 157 1.77 10.19 -7.58
N PHE A 158 2.63 9.51 -6.82
CA PHE A 158 3.83 10.13 -6.26
C PHE A 158 4.97 10.26 -7.28
N LEU A 159 4.93 9.54 -8.41
CA LEU A 159 5.88 9.77 -9.51
C LEU A 159 5.72 11.17 -10.12
N ALA A 160 4.52 11.75 -10.05
CA ALA A 160 4.25 13.10 -10.52
C ALA A 160 4.74 14.20 -9.57
N CYS A 161 5.25 13.86 -8.38
CA CYS A 161 5.72 14.83 -7.39
C CYS A 161 7.13 15.35 -7.74
N PRO A 162 7.44 16.64 -7.47
CA PRO A 162 8.76 17.21 -7.74
C PRO A 162 9.89 16.56 -6.93
N GLU A 163 9.57 15.96 -5.78
CA GLU A 163 10.51 15.23 -4.92
C GLU A 163 10.87 13.83 -5.46
N ALA A 164 10.13 13.32 -6.45
CA ALA A 164 10.39 12.02 -7.04
C ALA A 164 11.74 12.00 -7.75
N LYS A 165 12.69 11.22 -7.22
CA LYS A 165 14.04 11.03 -7.80
C LYS A 165 14.00 10.02 -8.96
N ILE A 166 13.32 10.38 -10.05
CA ILE A 166 13.17 9.57 -11.27
C ILE A 166 13.67 10.32 -12.50
N ALA A 167 13.94 9.59 -13.59
CA ALA A 167 14.35 10.19 -14.84
C ALA A 167 13.27 11.15 -15.36
N ARG A 168 13.66 12.34 -15.80
CA ARG A 168 12.71 13.38 -16.20
C ARG A 168 11.76 12.94 -17.31
N GLY A 169 12.29 12.24 -18.32
CA GLY A 169 11.45 11.68 -19.39
C GLY A 169 10.42 10.67 -18.90
N TYR A 170 10.73 9.90 -17.84
CA TYR A 170 9.77 8.98 -17.22
C TYR A 170 8.67 9.74 -16.46
N GLN A 171 9.04 10.79 -15.72
CA GLN A 171 8.07 11.67 -15.05
C GLN A 171 7.15 12.36 -16.06
N ASP A 172 7.72 12.94 -17.12
CA ASP A 172 6.94 13.63 -18.16
C ASP A 172 5.98 12.64 -18.87
N ALA A 173 6.42 11.41 -19.12
CA ALA A 173 5.55 10.35 -19.67
C ALA A 173 4.35 10.05 -18.74
N VAL A 174 4.56 9.97 -17.43
CA VAL A 174 3.47 9.79 -16.45
C VAL A 174 2.51 10.99 -16.47
N LEU A 175 3.03 12.22 -16.61
CA LEU A 175 2.22 13.44 -16.59
C LEU A 175 1.33 13.61 -17.83
N VAL A 176 1.80 13.15 -19.00
CA VAL A 176 1.04 13.23 -20.26
C VAL A 176 0.19 11.99 -20.54
N ALA A 177 0.37 10.92 -19.77
CA ALA A 177 -0.39 9.69 -19.92
C ALA A 177 -1.90 9.95 -19.77
N SER A 178 -2.67 9.40 -20.70
CA SER A 178 -4.13 9.45 -20.71
C SER A 178 -4.71 8.04 -20.83
N ASP A 179 -6.03 7.93 -20.68
CA ASP A 179 -6.75 6.65 -20.80
C ASP A 179 -6.24 5.56 -19.82
N GLY A 180 -6.02 5.96 -18.58
CA GLY A 180 -5.58 5.06 -17.51
C GLY A 180 -6.64 4.05 -17.05
N GLY A 181 -7.71 3.81 -17.81
CA GLY A 181 -8.64 2.69 -17.56
C GLY A 181 -8.25 1.42 -18.30
N VAL A 182 -7.44 1.54 -19.37
CA VAL A 182 -6.92 0.43 -20.19
C VAL A 182 -5.41 0.28 -20.07
N ASN A 183 -4.71 1.32 -19.60
CA ASN A 183 -3.25 1.37 -19.50
C ASN A 183 -2.72 1.24 -18.07
N THR A 184 -3.59 0.90 -17.10
CA THR A 184 -3.21 0.59 -15.71
C THR A 184 -2.91 -0.88 -15.53
#